data_AF-A0A1V2A497-F1
#
_entry.id   AF-A0A1V2A497-F1
#
_cell.length_a   1.000
_cell.length_b   1.000
_cell.length_c   1.000
_cell.angle_alpha   90.00
_cell.angle_beta   90.00
_cell.angle_gamma   90.00
#
_symmetry.space_group_name_H-M   'P 1'
#
loop_
_entity.id
_entity.type
_entity.pdbx_description
1 polymer ?
#
loop_
_entity_poly.entity_id
_entity_poly.type
_entity_poly.pdbx_seq_one_letter_code
_entity_poly.pdbx_strand_id
1 'polypeptide(L)'
;MKINHTPGLTGVNPYQKQLKKADAAKNASAAASDKLEISNAAKGMQDATRLLAERREKIALLKEQVAAGTYKTDARATAKAMLDFYGQQ
;
A
#
# COMPACT_ATOMS: atom_id res chain seq x y z
N MET A 1 -21.14 59.39 41.28
CA MET A 1 -20.26 59.22 40.11
C MET A 1 -19.69 57.80 40.14
N LYS A 2 -20.09 56.95 39.19
CA LYS A 2 -19.59 55.57 39.03
C LYS A 2 -18.47 55.60 37.99
N ILE A 3 -17.32 55.02 38.30
CA ILE A 3 -16.19 54.90 37.35
C ILE A 3 -16.10 53.43 36.96
N ASN A 4 -16.53 53.11 35.73
CA ASN A 4 -16.40 51.78 35.16
C ASN A 4 -14.95 51.56 34.72
N HIS A 5 -14.27 50.60 35.33
CA HIS A 5 -12.98 50.14 34.85
C HIS A 5 -13.19 49.40 33.51
N THR A 6 -12.57 49.91 32.45
CA THR A 6 -12.56 49.33 31.11
C THR A 6 -11.94 47.92 31.11
N PRO A 7 -12.64 46.86 30.65
CA PRO A 7 -12.04 45.54 30.46
C PRO A 7 -11.54 45.47 29.01
N GLY A 8 -10.26 45.78 28.78
CA GLY A 8 -9.78 45.91 27.40
C GLY A 8 -8.29 45.65 27.16
N LEU A 9 -7.56 45.05 28.09
CA LEU A 9 -6.13 44.76 27.91
C LEU A 9 -5.78 43.36 28.45
N THR A 10 -6.44 42.33 27.92
CA THR A 10 -6.06 40.94 28.16
C THR A 10 -4.82 40.58 27.35
N GLY A 11 -3.63 40.74 27.96
CA GLY A 11 -2.52 39.79 27.93
C GLY A 11 -2.09 39.14 26.60
N VAL A 12 -2.06 39.86 25.47
CA VAL A 12 -1.54 39.29 24.22
C VAL A 12 -0.03 39.55 24.13
N ASN A 13 0.78 38.58 24.55
CA ASN A 13 2.24 38.64 24.37
C ASN A 13 2.60 38.45 22.88
N PRO A 14 3.19 39.46 22.20
CA PRO A 14 3.45 39.39 20.76
C PRO A 14 4.45 38.29 20.38
N TYR A 15 5.36 37.91 21.28
CA TYR A 15 6.35 36.86 21.04
C TYR A 15 5.72 35.46 20.95
N GLN A 16 4.64 35.21 21.68
CA GLN A 16 3.92 33.94 21.62
C GLN A 16 3.23 33.73 20.26
N LYS A 17 2.79 34.81 19.60
CA LYS A 17 2.21 34.72 18.24
C LYS A 17 3.25 34.30 17.21
N GLN A 18 4.50 34.74 17.39
CA GLN A 18 5.59 34.45 16.46
C GLN A 18 6.06 32.99 16.57
N LEU A 19 6.14 32.47 17.80
CA LEU A 19 6.39 31.04 18.06
C LEU A 19 5.31 30.15 17.43
N LYS A 20 4.02 30.48 17.64
CA LYS A 20 2.90 29.75 17.04
C LYS A 20 2.93 29.76 15.50
N LYS A 21 3.40 30.84 14.88
CA LYS A 21 3.51 30.94 13.42
C LYS A 21 4.67 30.10 12.86
N ALA A 22 5.78 29.98 13.62
CA ALA A 22 6.89 29.11 13.26
C ALA A 22 6.54 27.61 13.39
N ASP A 23 5.79 27.24 14.43
CA ASP A 23 5.29 25.86 14.59
C ASP A 23 4.28 25.48 13.49
N ALA A 24 3.38 26.41 13.13
CA ALA A 24 2.45 26.20 12.02
C ALA A 24 3.17 26.04 10.67
N ALA A 25 4.26 26.78 10.43
CA ALA A 25 5.07 26.65 9.22
C ALA A 25 5.84 25.31 9.15
N LYS A 26 6.33 24.80 10.29
CA LYS A 26 6.96 23.46 10.36
C LYS A 26 5.97 22.32 10.08
N ASN A 27 4.71 22.47 10.49
CA ASN A 27 3.66 21.48 10.22
C ASN A 27 3.16 21.52 8.77
N ALA A 28 3.27 22.67 8.09
CA ALA A 28 2.97 22.79 6.67
C ALA A 28 4.05 22.17 5.75
N SER A 29 5.27 21.97 6.27
CA SER A 29 6.39 21.33 5.56
C SER A 29 6.51 19.82 5.81
N ALA A 30 5.58 19.21 6.56
CA ALA A 30 5.46 17.75 6.58
C ALA A 30 4.98 17.32 5.19
N ALA A 31 5.96 17.10 4.32
CA ALA A 31 5.83 16.85 2.91
C ALA A 31 4.64 15.95 2.59
N ALA A 32 3.77 16.43 1.71
CA ALA A 32 2.89 15.56 0.95
C ALA A 32 3.81 14.60 0.18
N SER A 33 4.06 13.44 0.77
CA SER A 33 4.72 12.34 0.08
C SER A 33 3.73 11.78 -0.91
N ASP A 34 4.17 11.54 -2.14
CA ASP A 34 3.38 10.81 -3.13
C ASP A 34 3.13 9.40 -2.59
N LYS A 35 1.94 9.19 -2.01
CA LYS A 35 1.53 7.91 -1.43
C LYS A 35 0.73 7.14 -2.46
N LEU A 36 1.34 6.09 -3.02
CA LEU A 36 0.64 5.13 -3.86
C LEU A 36 0.00 4.05 -2.97
N GLU A 37 -1.32 4.04 -2.86
CA GLU A 37 -2.08 3.01 -2.15
C GLU A 37 -2.57 1.94 -3.13
N ILE A 38 -2.45 0.67 -2.73
CA ILE A 38 -3.10 -0.43 -3.45
C ILE A 38 -4.61 -0.29 -3.24
N SER A 39 -5.37 -0.16 -4.34
CA SER A 39 -6.82 -0.01 -4.27
C SER A 39 -7.48 -1.19 -3.56
N ASN A 40 -8.60 -0.94 -2.87
CA ASN A 40 -9.36 -2.00 -2.20
C ASN A 40 -9.83 -3.08 -3.19
N ALA A 41 -10.08 -2.71 -4.44
CA ALA A 41 -10.39 -3.65 -5.52
C ALA A 41 -9.20 -4.58 -5.85
N ALA A 42 -7.98 -4.03 -5.95
CA ALA A 42 -6.78 -4.83 -6.20
C ALA A 42 -6.43 -5.75 -5.02
N LYS A 43 -6.67 -5.30 -3.77
CA LYS A 43 -6.56 -6.15 -2.58
C LYS A 43 -7.56 -7.32 -2.63
N GLY A 44 -8.81 -7.07 -3.00
CA GLY A 44 -9.81 -8.12 -3.15
C GLY A 44 -9.49 -9.13 -4.26
N MET A 45 -8.84 -8.71 -5.34
CA MET A 45 -8.35 -9.64 -6.38
C MET A 45 -7.19 -10.51 -5.90
N GLN A 46 -6.44 -10.06 -4.89
CA GLN A 46 -5.34 -10.81 -4.29
C GLN A 46 -5.83 -11.97 -3.40
N ASP A 47 -7.08 -11.92 -2.92
CA ASP A 47 -7.74 -12.95 -2.10
C ASP A 47 -8.10 -14.23 -2.91
N ALA A 48 -7.22 -14.64 -3.82
CA ALA A 48 -7.26 -15.89 -4.58
C ALA A 48 -6.94 -17.13 -3.70
N THR A 49 -7.39 -17.14 -2.45
CA THR A 49 -7.03 -18.09 -1.38
C THR A 49 -7.35 -19.54 -1.74
N ARG A 50 -8.47 -19.76 -2.45
CA ARG A 50 -8.86 -21.10 -2.92
C ARG A 50 -7.94 -21.62 -4.03
N LEU A 51 -7.55 -20.75 -4.96
CA LEU A 51 -6.65 -21.08 -6.06
C LEU A 51 -5.24 -21.42 -5.55
N LEU A 52 -4.84 -20.86 -4.40
CA LEU A 52 -3.60 -21.21 -3.72
C LEU A 52 -3.58 -22.63 -3.15
N ALA A 53 -4.71 -23.18 -2.68
CA ALA A 53 -4.76 -24.53 -2.13
C ALA A 53 -4.55 -25.61 -3.22
N GLU A 54 -5.34 -25.53 -4.30
CA GLU A 54 -5.22 -26.44 -5.46
C GLU A 54 -3.81 -26.37 -6.09
N ARG A 55 -3.21 -25.16 -6.12
CA ARG A 55 -1.82 -24.98 -6.57
C ARG A 55 -0.81 -25.67 -5.66
N ARG A 56 -1.00 -25.63 -4.34
CA ARG A 56 -0.07 -26.26 -3.38
C ARG A 56 -0.04 -27.78 -3.57
N GLU A 57 -1.19 -28.41 -3.73
CA GLU A 57 -1.28 -29.85 -3.99
C GLU A 57 -0.59 -30.23 -5.30
N LYS A 58 -0.86 -29.48 -6.38
CA LYS A 58 -0.20 -29.69 -7.68
C LYS A 58 1.32 -29.56 -7.58
N ILE A 59 1.82 -28.59 -6.82
CA ILE A 59 3.26 -28.39 -6.62
C ILE A 59 3.88 -29.57 -5.85
N ALA A 60 3.19 -30.10 -4.83
CA ALA A 60 3.68 -31.24 -4.06
C ALA A 60 3.86 -32.48 -4.95
N LEU A 61 2.84 -32.81 -5.76
CA LEU A 61 2.90 -33.92 -6.72
C LEU A 61 4.04 -33.76 -7.74
N LEU A 62 4.21 -32.54 -8.28
CA LEU A 62 5.30 -32.26 -9.22
C LEU A 62 6.68 -32.43 -8.56
N LYS A 63 6.84 -32.00 -7.31
CA LYS A 63 8.10 -32.18 -6.57
C LYS A 63 8.44 -33.65 -6.37
N GLU A 64 7.46 -34.49 -6.04
CA GLU A 64 7.66 -35.93 -5.91
C GLU A 64 8.09 -36.56 -7.24
N GLN A 65 7.42 -36.21 -8.35
CA GLN A 65 7.78 -36.72 -9.69
C GLN A 65 9.19 -36.29 -10.12
N VAL A 66 9.59 -35.06 -9.80
CA VAL A 66 10.94 -34.57 -10.09
C VAL A 66 11.98 -35.30 -9.25
N ALA A 67 11.73 -35.48 -7.94
CA ALA A 67 12.63 -36.22 -7.05
C ALA A 67 12.78 -37.69 -7.46
N ALA A 68 11.69 -38.32 -7.94
CA ALA A 68 11.69 -39.68 -8.47
C ALA A 68 12.31 -39.80 -9.88
N GLY A 69 12.64 -38.68 -10.53
CA GLY A 69 13.17 -38.66 -11.90
C GLY A 69 12.16 -39.08 -12.98
N THR A 70 10.87 -39.17 -12.64
CA THR A 70 9.79 -39.57 -13.57
C THR A 70 9.10 -38.39 -14.23
N TYR A 71 9.45 -37.16 -13.84
CA TYR A 71 8.91 -35.96 -14.45
C TYR A 71 9.37 -35.81 -15.90
N LYS A 72 8.41 -35.83 -16.83
CA LYS A 72 8.65 -35.64 -18.26
C LYS A 72 8.22 -34.25 -18.69
N THR A 73 9.15 -33.47 -19.21
CA THR A 73 8.87 -32.15 -19.78
C THR A 73 8.10 -32.29 -21.10
N ASP A 74 6.96 -31.62 -21.22
CA ASP A 74 6.21 -31.53 -22.47
C ASP A 74 6.50 -30.18 -23.16
N ALA A 75 7.29 -30.24 -24.24
CA ALA A 75 7.66 -29.07 -25.02
C ALA A 75 6.45 -28.41 -25.72
N ARG A 76 5.45 -29.19 -26.15
CA ARG A 76 4.25 -28.65 -26.81
C ARG A 76 3.38 -27.92 -25.80
N ALA A 77 3.17 -28.52 -24.62
CA ALA A 77 2.44 -27.88 -23.54
C ALA A 77 3.12 -26.58 -23.08
N THR A 78 4.46 -26.58 -23.01
CA THR A 78 5.26 -25.40 -22.67
C THR A 78 5.09 -24.28 -23.70
N ALA A 79 5.27 -24.59 -24.99
CA ALA A 79 5.10 -23.62 -26.07
C ALA A 79 3.66 -23.05 -26.09
N LYS A 80 2.66 -23.91 -25.90
CA LYS A 80 1.26 -23.49 -25.78
C LYS A 80 1.06 -22.53 -24.61
N ALA A 81 1.58 -22.83 -23.43
CA ALA A 81 1.46 -21.97 -22.25
C ALA A 81 2.13 -20.60 -22.46
N MET A 82 3.27 -20.56 -23.15
CA MET A 82 3.94 -19.30 -23.50
C MET A 82 3.08 -18.46 -24.47
N LEU A 83 2.50 -19.09 -25.48
CA LEU A 83 1.63 -18.40 -26.43
C LEU A 83 0.32 -17.92 -25.76
N ASP A 84 -0.30 -18.76 -24.94
CA ASP A 84 -1.54 -18.42 -24.24
C ASP A 84 -1.34 -17.22 -23.28
N PHE A 85 -0.15 -17.09 -22.67
CA PHE A 85 0.16 -15.99 -21.75
C PHE A 85 0.63 -14.70 -22.46
N TYR A 86 1.53 -14.80 -23.45
CA TYR A 86 2.15 -13.63 -24.09
C TYR A 86 1.56 -13.26 -25.45
N GLY A 87 0.86 -14.20 -26.11
CA GLY A 87 0.30 -14.03 -27.46
C GLY A 87 -1.06 -13.34 -27.51
N GLN A 88 -1.67 -13.05 -26.35
CA GLN A 88 -2.86 -12.21 -26.25
C GLN A 88 -2.43 -10.73 -26.34
N GLN A 89 -2.31 -10.20 -27.55
CA GLN A 89 -2.27 -8.76 -27.82
C GLN A 89 -3.60 -8.30 -28.39
#